data_AF-A0A0H5CBX6-F1
#
_entry.id   AF-A0A0H5CBX6-F1
#
_cell.length_a   1.000
_cell.length_b   1.000
_cell.length_c   1.000
_cell.angle_alpha   90.00
_cell.angle_beta   90.00
_cell.angle_gamma   90.00
#
_symmetry.space_group_name_H-M   'P 1'
#
loop_
_entity.id
_entity.type
_entity.pdbx_description
1 polymer ?
#
loop_
_entity_poly.entity_id
_entity_poly.type
_entity_poly.pdbx_seq_one_letter_code
_entity_poly.pdbx_strand_id
1 'polypeptide(L)'
;MPYAAISYRVKPGHDEEIAEIFANFKRVKRPELHDVEGQESGKLLGTAVFIDHDVVVRVIHYSGDFADIARKMAAESGVHTLESKLAPYLAEQRDTTTSEGFGEYFRNATMRCISQLSVDTLQGAKQPTGV
;
A
#
# COMPACT_ATOMS: atom_id res chain seq x y z
N MET A 1 1.89 -9.44 -11.87
CA MET A 1 2.22 -8.54 -10.73
C MET A 1 1.06 -7.59 -10.48
N PRO A 2 0.32 -7.74 -9.38
CA PRO A 2 -0.82 -6.89 -9.05
C PRO A 2 -0.44 -5.52 -8.42
N TYR A 3 -1.30 -4.54 -8.64
CA TYR A 3 -1.33 -3.29 -7.87
C TYR A 3 -2.46 -3.31 -6.84
N ALA A 4 -2.18 -2.78 -5.65
CA ALA A 4 -3.19 -2.37 -4.69
C ALA A 4 -3.08 -0.87 -4.45
N ALA A 5 -4.20 -0.21 -4.12
CA ALA A 5 -4.21 1.20 -3.80
C ALA A 5 -5.01 1.43 -2.52
N ILE A 6 -4.54 2.35 -1.69
CA ILE A 6 -5.19 2.74 -0.44
C ILE A 6 -5.37 4.24 -0.46
N SER A 7 -6.58 4.70 -0.18
CA SER A 7 -6.90 6.12 -0.16
C SER A 7 -7.32 6.58 1.22
N TYR A 8 -6.92 7.78 1.58
CA TYR A 8 -7.41 8.42 2.80
C TYR A 8 -7.40 9.93 2.73
N ARG A 9 -8.23 10.54 3.59
CA ARG A 9 -8.39 11.99 3.68
C ARG A 9 -7.40 12.62 4.64
N VAL A 10 -6.85 13.75 4.23
CA VAL A 10 -5.92 14.59 5.00
C VAL A 10 -6.48 16.00 5.13
N LYS A 11 -5.94 16.79 6.05
CA LYS A 11 -6.25 18.22 6.16
C LYS A 11 -5.59 18.95 4.98
N PRO A 12 -6.31 19.86 4.28
CA PRO A 12 -5.74 20.62 3.18
C PRO A 12 -4.56 21.50 3.62
N GLY A 13 -3.60 21.75 2.71
CA GLY A 13 -2.52 22.72 2.91
C GLY A 13 -1.31 22.20 3.67
N HIS A 14 -1.16 20.88 3.79
CA HIS A 14 -0.04 20.21 4.47
C HIS A 14 0.75 19.27 3.55
N ASP A 15 0.69 19.52 2.25
CA ASP A 15 1.23 18.66 1.20
C ASP A 15 2.74 18.45 1.36
N GLU A 16 3.47 19.52 1.72
CA GLU A 16 4.92 19.50 1.90
C GLU A 16 5.33 18.70 3.16
N GLU A 17 4.66 18.89 4.29
CA GLU A 17 4.91 18.15 5.52
C GLU A 17 4.60 16.67 5.34
N ILE A 18 3.49 16.34 4.66
CA ILE A 18 3.13 14.97 4.32
C ILE A 18 4.20 14.35 3.40
N ALA A 19 4.66 15.07 2.39
CA ALA A 19 5.72 14.62 1.50
C ALA A 19 7.02 14.32 2.26
N GLU A 20 7.41 15.19 3.21
CA GLU A 20 8.60 14.98 4.05
C GLU A 20 8.47 13.75 4.96
N ILE A 21 7.28 13.53 5.53
CA ILE A 21 6.99 12.33 6.33
C ILE A 21 7.21 11.07 5.50
N PHE A 22 6.72 11.04 4.25
CA PHE A 22 6.90 9.90 3.34
C PHE A 22 8.33 9.77 2.80
N ALA A 23 9.04 10.86 2.57
CA ALA A 23 10.45 10.83 2.13
C ALA A 23 11.36 10.22 3.21
N ASN A 24 11.06 10.48 4.48
CA ASN A 24 11.78 9.94 5.63
C ASN A 24 11.34 8.52 6.02
N PHE A 25 10.27 7.99 5.41
CA PHE A 25 9.85 6.61 5.60
C PHE A 25 10.84 5.67 4.93
N LYS A 26 11.71 5.07 5.74
CA LYS A 26 12.67 4.08 5.25
C LYS A 26 11.91 2.85 4.75
N ARG A 27 12.09 2.57 3.46
CA ARG A 27 11.54 1.40 2.75
C ARG A 27 11.79 0.12 3.53
N VAL A 28 10.84 -0.80 3.41
CA VAL A 28 10.86 -2.11 4.08
C VAL A 28 12.20 -2.79 3.88
N LYS A 29 12.90 -3.12 4.97
CA LYS A 29 14.29 -3.64 4.91
C LYS A 29 14.42 -4.93 4.11
N ARG A 30 13.34 -5.69 3.96
CA ARG A 30 13.28 -6.97 3.24
C ARG A 30 12.09 -6.95 2.29
N PRO A 31 12.24 -7.11 0.97
CA PRO A 31 11.10 -7.15 0.06
C PRO A 31 10.26 -8.42 0.17
N GLU A 32 10.79 -9.52 0.71
CA GLU A 32 10.19 -10.86 0.71
C GLU A 32 8.98 -10.99 1.65
N LEU A 33 7.83 -11.36 1.11
CA LEU A 33 6.62 -11.69 1.87
C LEU A 33 6.68 -13.14 2.28
N HIS A 34 6.15 -13.44 3.46
CA HIS A 34 6.02 -14.81 3.92
C HIS A 34 4.56 -15.09 4.25
N ASP A 35 4.09 -16.30 3.93
CA ASP A 35 2.74 -16.77 4.27
C ASP A 35 2.61 -17.03 5.78
N VAL A 36 1.50 -17.66 6.19
CA VAL A 36 1.23 -18.03 7.60
C VAL A 36 2.13 -19.15 8.10
N GLU A 37 2.71 -19.94 7.22
CA GLU A 37 3.64 -21.04 7.54
C GLU A 37 5.10 -20.58 7.58
N GLY A 38 5.36 -19.32 7.19
CA GLY A 38 6.69 -18.73 7.16
C GLY A 38 7.46 -19.03 5.89
N GLN A 39 6.80 -19.48 4.81
CA GLN A 39 7.42 -19.68 3.50
C GLN A 39 7.32 -18.42 2.65
N GLU A 40 8.30 -18.17 1.77
CA GLU A 40 8.28 -17.02 0.87
C GLU A 40 7.08 -17.12 -0.08
N SER A 41 6.13 -16.20 0.04
CA SER A 41 4.86 -16.21 -0.70
C SER A 41 4.77 -15.12 -1.77
N GLY A 42 5.73 -14.19 -1.78
CA GLY A 42 5.73 -13.08 -2.71
C GLY A 42 6.76 -12.01 -2.38
N LYS A 43 6.66 -10.87 -3.06
CA LYS A 43 7.59 -9.73 -2.88
C LYS A 43 6.87 -8.39 -3.00
N LEU A 44 7.26 -7.45 -2.15
CA LEU A 44 6.98 -6.04 -2.34
C LEU A 44 7.91 -5.48 -3.43
N LEU A 45 7.34 -5.10 -4.56
CA LEU A 45 8.08 -4.62 -5.74
C LEU A 45 8.26 -3.10 -5.69
N GLY A 46 7.24 -2.39 -5.20
CA GLY A 46 7.26 -0.93 -5.19
C GLY A 46 6.16 -0.31 -4.33
N THR A 47 6.40 0.92 -3.94
CA THR A 47 5.37 1.77 -3.32
C THR A 47 5.48 3.14 -3.93
N ALA A 48 4.36 3.72 -4.32
CA ALA A 48 4.24 5.10 -4.75
C ALA A 48 3.17 5.78 -3.91
N VAL A 49 3.36 7.06 -3.61
CA VAL A 49 2.40 7.85 -2.85
C VAL A 49 2.09 9.10 -3.66
N PHE A 50 0.81 9.38 -3.82
CA PHE A 50 0.29 10.52 -4.54
C PHE A 50 -0.57 11.32 -3.57
N ILE A 51 -0.55 12.63 -3.70
CA ILE A 51 -1.44 13.53 -2.96
C ILE A 51 -2.04 14.51 -3.96
N ASP A 52 -3.33 14.77 -3.81
CA ASP A 52 -4.04 15.84 -4.52
C ASP A 52 -5.06 16.44 -3.56
N HIS A 53 -4.89 17.73 -3.27
CA HIS A 53 -5.68 18.48 -2.29
C HIS A 53 -5.74 17.77 -0.92
N ASP A 54 -6.83 17.07 -0.64
CA ASP A 54 -7.09 16.39 0.62
C ASP A 54 -7.23 14.88 0.48
N VAL A 55 -6.83 14.31 -0.67
CA VAL A 55 -6.71 12.87 -0.89
C VAL A 55 -5.24 12.48 -0.96
N VAL A 56 -4.85 11.50 -0.16
CA VAL A 56 -3.61 10.76 -0.35
C VAL A 56 -3.94 9.36 -0.86
N VAL A 57 -3.24 8.93 -1.91
CA VAL A 57 -3.31 7.59 -2.49
C VAL A 57 -1.95 6.91 -2.39
N ARG A 58 -1.89 5.77 -1.69
CA ARG A 58 -0.71 4.90 -1.65
C ARG A 58 -0.92 3.72 -2.57
N VAL A 59 -0.09 3.59 -3.59
CA VAL A 59 -0.07 2.46 -4.53
C VAL A 59 1.03 1.50 -4.13
N ILE A 60 0.69 0.22 -4.04
CA ILE A 60 1.58 -0.87 -3.65
C ILE A 60 1.65 -1.83 -4.84
N HIS A 61 2.86 -1.99 -5.37
CA HIS A 61 3.15 -2.96 -6.42
C HIS A 61 3.77 -4.19 -5.77
N TYR A 62 3.20 -5.37 -6.00
CA TYR A 62 3.63 -6.59 -5.34
C TYR A 62 3.49 -7.82 -6.25
N SER A 63 3.98 -8.94 -5.75
CA SER A 63 3.74 -10.30 -6.24
C SER A 63 3.31 -11.17 -5.07
N GLY A 64 2.54 -12.23 -5.33
CA GLY A 64 1.96 -13.07 -4.29
C GLY A 64 0.58 -12.59 -3.83
N ASP A 65 0.20 -12.94 -2.60
CA ASP A 65 -1.09 -12.62 -2.00
C ASP A 65 -1.08 -11.24 -1.30
N PHE A 66 -2.16 -10.48 -1.48
CA PHE A 66 -2.35 -9.19 -0.79
C PHE A 66 -2.52 -9.35 0.73
N ALA A 67 -3.09 -10.46 1.20
CA ALA A 67 -3.23 -10.72 2.63
C ALA A 67 -1.85 -10.77 3.32
N ASP A 68 -0.85 -11.29 2.63
CA ASP A 68 0.53 -11.38 3.12
C ASP A 68 1.22 -10.02 3.13
N ILE A 69 0.92 -9.16 2.13
CA ILE A 69 1.32 -7.75 2.14
C ILE A 69 0.74 -7.04 3.37
N ALA A 70 -0.58 -7.13 3.57
CA ALA A 70 -1.25 -6.42 4.66
C ALA A 70 -0.70 -6.83 6.03
N ARG A 71 -0.52 -8.14 6.25
CA ARG A 71 0.06 -8.68 7.48
C ARG A 71 1.49 -8.20 7.70
N LYS A 72 2.32 -8.18 6.66
CA LYS A 72 3.69 -7.70 6.75
C LYS A 72 3.75 -6.21 7.08
N MET A 73 2.93 -5.39 6.43
CA MET A 73 2.88 -3.95 6.70
C MET A 73 2.39 -3.67 8.12
N ALA A 74 1.44 -4.44 8.64
CA ALA A 74 0.98 -4.33 10.02
C ALA A 74 2.08 -4.67 11.05
N ALA A 75 2.99 -5.59 10.72
CA ALA A 75 4.07 -6.01 11.62
C ALA A 75 5.30 -5.09 11.58
N GLU A 76 5.33 -4.09 10.69
CA GLU A 76 6.53 -3.30 10.46
C GLU A 76 6.57 -2.01 11.28
N SER A 77 7.59 -1.88 12.15
CA SER A 77 7.77 -0.72 13.03
C SER A 77 7.87 0.63 12.30
N GLY A 78 8.34 0.61 11.05
CA GLY A 78 8.35 1.79 10.20
C GLY A 78 6.96 2.34 9.96
N VAL A 79 5.96 1.45 9.80
CA VAL A 79 4.57 1.82 9.51
C VAL A 79 3.95 2.52 10.73
N HIS A 80 4.14 2.01 11.94
CA HIS A 80 3.67 2.71 13.15
C HIS A 80 4.29 4.11 13.31
N THR A 81 5.56 4.27 12.93
CA THR A 81 6.24 5.57 12.97
C THR A 81 5.64 6.54 11.94
N LEU A 82 5.38 6.04 10.73
CA LEU A 82 4.72 6.80 9.67
C LEU A 82 3.33 7.27 10.11
N GLU A 83 2.52 6.36 10.65
CA GLU A 83 1.18 6.66 11.11
C GLU A 83 1.16 7.68 12.23
N SER A 84 2.05 7.53 13.21
CA SER A 84 2.16 8.49 14.32
C SER A 84 2.49 9.90 13.83
N LYS A 85 3.38 10.02 12.83
CA LYS A 85 3.73 11.31 12.22
C LYS A 85 2.62 11.87 11.33
N LEU A 86 1.87 11.00 10.66
CA LEU A 86 0.81 11.39 9.74
C LEU A 86 -0.50 11.74 10.48
N ALA A 87 -0.74 11.18 11.67
CA ALA A 87 -1.97 11.33 12.44
C ALA A 87 -2.45 12.79 12.64
N PRO A 88 -1.57 13.79 12.93
CA PRO A 88 -1.99 15.19 13.06
C PRO A 88 -2.59 15.78 11.78
N TYR A 89 -2.22 15.23 10.63
CA TYR A 89 -2.62 15.70 9.30
C TYR A 89 -3.80 14.92 8.73
N LEU A 90 -4.26 13.84 9.37
CA LEU A 90 -5.45 13.13 8.91
C LEU A 90 -6.71 13.96 9.16
N ALA A 91 -7.63 13.97 8.19
CA ALA A 91 -8.93 14.62 8.34
C ALA A 91 -9.80 13.90 9.39
N GLU A 92 -9.62 12.59 9.49
CA GLU A 92 -10.27 11.72 10.48
C GLU A 92 -9.18 10.96 11.24
N GLN A 93 -9.19 11.08 12.57
CA GLN A 93 -8.29 10.31 13.42
C GLN A 93 -8.68 8.82 13.37
N ARG A 94 -7.65 7.96 13.39
CA ARG A 94 -7.81 6.52 13.24
C ARG A 94 -7.11 5.84 14.38
N ASP A 95 -7.72 4.77 14.88
CA ASP A 95 -7.06 3.87 15.81
C ASP A 95 -6.38 2.74 15.03
N THR A 96 -5.13 2.99 14.60
CA THR A 96 -4.27 1.98 13.98
C THR A 96 -3.23 1.44 14.97
N THR A 97 -3.43 1.67 16.27
CA THR A 97 -2.48 1.28 17.32
C THR A 97 -2.39 -0.23 17.51
N THR A 98 -3.39 -0.97 17.02
CA THR A 98 -3.42 -2.43 17.02
C THR A 98 -3.22 -2.98 15.60
N SER A 99 -2.58 -4.14 15.49
CA SER A 99 -2.41 -4.84 14.20
C SER A 99 -3.75 -5.17 13.54
N GLU A 100 -4.78 -5.43 14.34
CA GLU A 100 -6.14 -5.73 13.90
C GLU A 100 -6.84 -4.48 13.35
N GLY A 101 -6.76 -3.36 14.08
CA GLY A 101 -7.28 -2.05 13.62
C GLY A 101 -6.55 -1.52 12.39
N PHE A 102 -5.23 -1.74 12.31
CA PHE A 102 -4.46 -1.46 11.10
C PHE A 102 -4.95 -2.29 9.92
N GLY A 103 -5.12 -3.60 10.09
CA GLY A 103 -5.59 -4.50 9.04
C GLY A 103 -7.00 -4.18 8.56
N GLU A 104 -7.91 -3.85 9.49
CA GLU A 104 -9.28 -3.43 9.16
C GLU A 104 -9.30 -2.10 8.42
N TYR A 105 -8.53 -1.12 8.88
CA TYR A 105 -8.36 0.13 8.15
C TYR A 105 -7.79 -0.10 6.76
N PHE A 106 -6.75 -0.93 6.63
CA PHE A 106 -6.15 -1.24 5.34
C PHE A 106 -7.20 -1.81 4.39
N ARG A 107 -8.04 -2.74 4.86
CA ARG A 107 -9.16 -3.29 4.07
C ARG A 107 -10.18 -2.21 3.69
N ASN A 108 -10.60 -1.38 4.63
CA ASN A 108 -11.62 -0.35 4.41
C ASN A 108 -11.14 0.79 3.50
N ALA A 109 -9.86 1.13 3.58
CA ALA A 109 -9.22 2.15 2.77
C ALA A 109 -8.69 1.62 1.43
N THR A 110 -8.70 0.29 1.22
CA THR A 110 -8.30 -0.33 -0.04
C THR A 110 -9.31 0.03 -1.13
N MET A 111 -8.80 0.61 -2.20
CA MET A 111 -9.58 0.92 -3.39
C MET A 111 -9.78 -0.35 -4.23
N ARG A 112 -10.96 -0.49 -4.83
CA ARG A 112 -11.22 -1.57 -5.81
C ARG A 112 -10.40 -1.33 -7.08
N CYS A 113 -9.50 -2.25 -7.40
CA CYS A 113 -8.81 -2.24 -8.70
C CYS A 113 -9.80 -2.64 -9.80
N ILE A 114 -10.14 -1.70 -10.70
CA ILE A 114 -11.09 -1.93 -11.80
C ILE A 114 -10.40 -2.31 -13.12
N SER A 115 -9.12 -1.99 -13.26
CA SER A 115 -8.29 -2.31 -14.42
C SER A 115 -6.82 -2.21 -14.04
N GLN A 116 -5.99 -3.08 -14.60
CA GLN A 116 -4.53 -2.99 -14.49
C GLN A 116 -3.88 -3.58 -15.74
N LEU A 117 -2.80 -2.95 -16.18
CA LEU A 117 -1.98 -3.41 -17.29
C LEU A 117 -0.51 -3.33 -16.86
N SER A 118 0.24 -4.39 -17.11
CA SER A 118 1.69 -4.44 -16.94
C SER A 118 2.32 -5.21 -18.10
N VAL A 119 3.65 -5.13 -18.22
CA VAL A 119 4.40 -5.87 -19.25
C VAL A 119 4.07 -7.38 -19.22
N ASP A 120 3.84 -7.94 -18.04
CA ASP A 120 3.47 -9.36 -17.88
C ASP A 120 2.05 -9.65 -18.41
N THR A 121 1.09 -8.75 -18.17
CA THR A 121 -0.29 -8.95 -18.63
C THR A 121 -0.44 -8.71 -20.13
N LEU A 122 0.48 -7.94 -20.74
CA LEU A 122 0.54 -7.75 -22.19
C LEU A 122 0.94 -9.03 -22.93
N GLN A 123 1.81 -9.88 -22.36
CA GLN A 123 2.25 -11.12 -23.00
C GLN A 123 1.18 -12.22 -22.99
N GLY A 124 0.25 -12.18 -22.03
CA GLY A 124 -0.94 -13.05 -22.01
C GLY A 124 -2.03 -12.65 -23.02
N ALA A 125 -1.93 -11.47 -23.63
CA ALA A 125 -2.88 -10.94 -24.60
C ALA A 125 -2.44 -11.13 -26.06
N LYS A 126 -1.53 -12.09 -26.35
CA LYS A 126 -1.30 -12.54 -27.73
C LYS A 126 -2.52 -13.32 -28.24
N GLN A 127 -3.47 -12.53 -28.74
CA GLN A 127 -4.46 -12.69 -29.80
C GLN A 127 -4.96 -14.11 -30.16
N PRO A 128 -6.30 -14.31 -30.27
CA PRO A 128 -6.85 -15.53 -30.85
C PRO A 128 -6.35 -15.66 -32.29
N THR A 129 -5.66 -16.76 -32.57
CA THR A 129 -5.41 -17.19 -33.94
C THR A 129 -6.76 -17.44 -34.61
N GLY A 130 -7.15 -16.57 -35.55
CA GLY A 130 -7.97 -16.98 -36.70
C GLY A 130 -7.26 -18.10 -37.45
N VAL A 131 -7.90 -19.00 -38.17
CA VAL A 131 -9.09 -18.92 -39.04
C VAL A 131 -9.84 -20.24 -38.95
#